data_AF-A0A1D1ZPL7-F1
#
_entry.id   AF-A0A1D1ZPL7-F1
#
_cell.length_a   1.000
_cell.length_b   1.000
_cell.length_c   1.000
_cell.angle_alpha   90.00
_cell.angle_beta   90.00
_cell.angle_gamma   90.00
#
_symmetry.space_group_name_H-M   'P 1'
#
loop_
_entity.id
_entity.type
_entity.pdbx_description
1 polymer ?
#
loop_
_entity_poly.entity_id
_entity_poly.type
_entity_poly.pdbx_seq_one_letter_code
_entity_poly.pdbx_strand_id
1 'polypeptide(L)'
;MGSPTIGGKAHWASIWLPWILFTLGWIILLSGVAVMQSSCNESYDLTSLARGGSVGYLAPVDCSKFFRYAWWATFYSLAVWATLLVTLITTTIHKFRPGLVALLSITIMLLMGTANTFLFFNDVQTGNSSFKAGTRTTVAGAIIVTMASFVLVFLIGLHDEDATWDESHKASRAVIKSPASPTPSKATSTSTFEARGLPPTTASPSASAGGR
;
A
#
# COMPACT_ATOMS: atom_id res chain seq x y z
N MET A 1 6.30 9.31 31.25
CA MET A 1 5.04 9.34 30.47
C MET A 1 4.72 7.91 30.11
N GLY A 2 3.71 7.32 30.76
CA GLY A 2 3.30 5.94 30.47
C GLY A 2 2.54 5.92 29.15
N SER A 3 3.05 5.17 28.17
CA SER A 3 2.34 4.92 26.92
C SER A 3 1.06 4.14 27.26
N PRO A 4 -0.14 4.58 26.84
CA PRO A 4 -1.36 3.83 27.07
C PRO A 4 -1.27 2.50 26.31
N THR A 5 -1.08 1.41 27.05
CA THR A 5 -1.11 0.04 26.52
C THR A 5 -2.57 -0.34 26.25
N ILE A 6 -3.06 0.04 25.07
CA ILE A 6 -4.31 -0.50 24.55
C ILE A 6 -4.07 -2.00 24.37
N GLY A 7 -4.77 -2.83 25.15
CA GLY A 7 -4.57 -4.28 25.13
C GLY A 7 -4.66 -4.85 23.71
N GLY A 8 -3.76 -5.79 23.37
CA GLY A 8 -3.55 -6.25 21.98
C GLY A 8 -4.79 -6.74 21.22
N LYS A 9 -5.89 -7.09 21.92
CA LYS A 9 -7.18 -7.43 21.29
C LYS A 9 -7.92 -6.21 20.73
N ALA A 10 -7.80 -5.05 21.37
CA ALA A 10 -8.44 -3.81 20.92
C ALA A 10 -7.75 -3.21 19.70
N HIS A 11 -6.43 -3.41 19.54
CA HIS A 11 -5.70 -3.01 18.33
C HIS A 11 -6.12 -3.82 17.10
N TRP A 12 -6.33 -5.13 17.25
CA TRP A 12 -6.84 -5.98 16.16
C TRP A 12 -8.25 -5.60 15.71
N ALA A 13 -9.11 -5.21 16.64
CA ALA A 13 -10.45 -4.70 16.32
C ALA A 13 -10.40 -3.38 15.53
N SER A 14 -9.37 -2.56 15.72
CA SER A 14 -9.20 -1.28 15.02
C SER A 14 -9.01 -1.45 13.51
N ILE A 15 -8.37 -2.53 13.05
CA ILE A 15 -8.13 -2.80 11.61
C ILE A 15 -9.44 -3.15 10.88
N TRP A 16 -10.41 -3.75 11.57
CA TRP A 16 -11.70 -4.13 10.99
C TRP A 16 -12.54 -2.92 10.58
N LEU A 17 -12.45 -1.81 11.31
CA LEU A 17 -13.26 -0.62 11.05
C LEU A 17 -12.95 0.01 9.68
N PRO A 18 -11.68 0.30 9.33
CA PRO A 18 -11.31 0.76 7.99
C PRO A 18 -11.62 -0.26 6.89
N TRP A 19 -11.53 -1.56 7.18
CA TRP A 19 -11.88 -2.59 6.20
C TRP A 19 -13.40 -2.61 5.89
N ILE A 20 -14.26 -2.44 6.89
CA ILE A 20 -15.71 -2.29 6.68
C ILE A 20 -15.99 -1.01 5.88
N LEU A 21 -15.33 0.10 6.23
CA LEU A 21 -15.49 1.36 5.51
C LEU A 21 -15.05 1.24 4.04
N PHE A 22 -13.95 0.54 3.78
CA PHE A 22 -13.50 0.20 2.43
C PHE A 22 -14.58 -0.58 1.69
N THR A 23 -15.17 -1.60 2.33
CA THR A 23 -16.21 -2.45 1.74
C THR A 23 -17.45 -1.63 1.35
N LEU A 24 -17.91 -0.75 2.23
CA LEU A 24 -19.04 0.14 1.96
C LEU A 24 -18.72 1.10 0.81
N GLY A 25 -17.54 1.72 0.81
CA GLY A 25 -17.09 2.59 -0.28
C GLY A 25 -17.01 1.86 -1.62
N TRP A 26 -16.56 0.60 -1.62
CA TRP A 26 -16.47 -0.23 -2.83
C TRP A 26 -17.85 -0.56 -3.40
N ILE A 27 -18.84 -0.90 -2.56
CA ILE A 27 -20.22 -1.15 -3.01
C ILE A 27 -20.83 0.12 -3.62
N ILE A 28 -20.58 1.29 -3.01
CA ILE A 28 -21.05 2.57 -3.54
C ILE A 28 -20.37 2.89 -4.89
N LEU A 29 -19.06 2.65 -5.00
CA LEU A 29 -18.32 2.81 -6.25
C LEU A 29 -18.88 1.91 -7.35
N LEU A 30 -19.09 0.62 -7.05
CA LEU A 30 -19.63 -0.36 -8.00
C LEU A 30 -21.03 0.04 -8.49
N SER A 31 -21.92 0.44 -7.58
CA SER A 31 -23.28 0.85 -7.93
C SER A 31 -23.28 2.12 -8.78
N GLY A 32 -22.43 3.11 -8.47
CA GLY A 32 -22.27 4.31 -9.29
C GLY A 32 -21.82 4.01 -10.72
N VAL A 33 -20.79 3.17 -10.88
CA VAL A 33 -20.28 2.76 -12.21
C VAL A 33 -21.34 2.00 -13.00
N ALA A 34 -22.09 1.10 -12.36
CA ALA A 34 -23.16 0.33 -13.00
C ALA A 34 -24.29 1.24 -13.52
N VAL A 35 -24.75 2.20 -12.72
CA VAL A 35 -25.81 3.15 -13.12
C VAL A 35 -25.36 4.07 -14.25
N MET A 36 -24.09 4.51 -14.24
CA MET A 36 -23.55 5.32 -15.33
C MET A 36 -23.48 4.53 -16.63
N GLN A 37 -23.07 3.26 -16.59
CA GLN A 37 -23.02 2.42 -17.79
C GLN A 37 -24.43 2.11 -18.34
N SER A 38 -25.41 1.79 -17.49
CA SER A 38 -26.77 1.54 -17.94
C SER A 38 -27.39 2.79 -18.59
N SER A 39 -27.18 3.96 -17.97
CA SER A 39 -27.66 5.24 -18.50
C SER A 39 -26.98 5.61 -19.83
N CYS A 40 -25.71 5.23 -20.01
CA CYS A 40 -24.97 5.43 -21.25
C CYS A 40 -25.49 4.55 -22.39
N ASN A 41 -25.88 3.30 -22.09
CA ASN A 41 -26.45 2.39 -23.09
C ASN A 41 -27.87 2.78 -23.54
N GLU A 42 -28.67 3.43 -22.67
CA GLU A 42 -30.01 3.91 -23.02
C GLU A 42 -29.99 5.24 -23.78
N SER A 43 -28.96 6.06 -23.59
CA SER A 43 -28.84 7.39 -24.21
C SER A 43 -28.16 7.30 -25.58
N TYR A 44 -28.92 6.94 -26.62
CA TYR A 44 -28.43 6.93 -28.01
C TYR A 44 -28.06 8.33 -28.55
N ASP A 45 -28.41 9.41 -27.83
CA ASP A 45 -28.13 10.79 -28.23
C ASP A 45 -26.81 11.29 -27.59
N LEU A 46 -25.70 10.82 -28.17
CA LEU A 46 -24.31 11.07 -27.77
C LEU A 46 -23.86 12.53 -27.90
N THR A 47 -24.74 13.48 -28.22
CA THR A 47 -24.39 14.90 -28.39
C THR A 47 -23.94 15.58 -27.10
N SER A 48 -24.41 15.13 -25.93
CA SER A 48 -24.03 15.73 -24.63
C SER A 48 -22.74 15.15 -24.04
N LEU A 49 -22.46 13.84 -24.23
CA LEU A 49 -21.16 13.25 -23.88
C LEU A 49 -20.06 13.71 -24.86
N ALA A 50 -20.41 13.93 -26.13
CA ALA A 50 -19.53 14.51 -27.16
C ALA A 50 -19.08 15.94 -26.82
N ARG A 51 -19.90 16.73 -26.11
CA ARG A 51 -19.51 18.07 -25.63
C ARG A 51 -18.57 18.02 -24.42
N GLY A 52 -18.61 16.96 -23.63
CA GLY A 52 -17.58 16.68 -22.60
C GLY A 52 -16.25 16.23 -23.19
N GLY A 53 -16.27 15.61 -24.37
CA GLY A 53 -15.08 15.27 -25.16
C GLY A 53 -14.56 16.38 -26.07
N SER A 54 -15.35 17.45 -26.30
CA SER A 54 -15.00 18.54 -27.22
C SER A 54 -13.96 19.53 -26.70
N VAL A 55 -13.48 19.35 -25.46
CA VAL A 55 -12.20 19.89 -25.00
C VAL A 55 -11.05 18.92 -25.36
N GLY A 56 -10.95 18.60 -26.65
CA GLY A 56 -9.69 18.26 -27.30
C GLY A 56 -9.20 16.80 -27.41
N TYR A 57 -9.83 15.78 -26.81
CA TYR A 57 -9.23 14.42 -26.88
C TYR A 57 -10.14 13.19 -27.00
N LEU A 58 -11.48 13.30 -27.01
CA LEU A 58 -12.35 12.13 -27.14
C LEU A 58 -13.45 12.38 -28.18
N ALA A 59 -13.17 11.99 -29.43
CA ALA A 59 -14.17 11.70 -30.45
C ALA A 59 -15.25 10.73 -29.89
N PRO A 60 -16.47 10.65 -30.46
CA PRO A 60 -17.53 9.77 -29.94
C PRO A 60 -17.00 8.35 -29.73
N VAL A 61 -16.79 7.99 -28.47
CA VAL A 61 -16.29 6.69 -28.04
C VAL A 61 -17.46 5.89 -27.51
N ASP A 62 -17.51 4.62 -27.93
CA ASP A 62 -18.48 3.66 -27.41
C ASP A 62 -18.46 3.64 -25.87
N CYS A 63 -19.63 3.63 -25.24
CA CYS A 63 -19.77 3.55 -23.77
C CYS A 63 -18.92 2.40 -23.18
N SER A 64 -18.84 1.26 -23.87
CA SER A 64 -18.04 0.11 -23.46
C SER A 64 -16.53 0.41 -23.38
N LYS A 65 -15.99 1.24 -24.28
CA LYS A 65 -14.57 1.64 -24.27
C LYS A 65 -14.30 2.68 -23.20
N PHE A 66 -15.23 3.62 -23.02
CA PHE A 66 -15.11 4.67 -22.01
C PHE A 66 -15.07 4.12 -20.58
N PHE A 67 -15.99 3.21 -20.24
CA PHE A 67 -16.03 2.61 -18.90
C PHE A 67 -14.99 1.52 -18.67
N ARG A 68 -14.18 1.14 -19.68
CA ARG A 68 -13.19 0.07 -19.54
C ARG A 68 -12.20 0.32 -18.41
N TYR A 69 -11.72 1.57 -18.29
CA TYR A 69 -10.79 1.94 -17.21
C TYR A 69 -11.48 2.00 -15.84
N ALA A 70 -12.71 2.50 -15.77
CA ALA A 70 -13.48 2.55 -14.52
C ALA A 70 -13.76 1.14 -13.98
N TRP A 71 -14.19 0.21 -14.84
CA TRP A 71 -14.37 -1.19 -14.47
C TRP A 71 -13.07 -1.86 -14.06
N TRP A 72 -11.98 -1.60 -14.77
CA TRP A 72 -10.67 -2.10 -14.40
C TRP A 72 -10.27 -1.67 -12.97
N ALA A 73 -10.45 -0.38 -12.64
CA ALA A 73 -10.16 0.13 -11.30
C ALA A 73 -11.07 -0.50 -10.22
N THR A 74 -12.36 -0.71 -10.51
CA THR A 74 -13.31 -1.37 -9.59
C THR A 74 -12.97 -2.85 -9.35
N PHE A 75 -12.55 -3.58 -10.38
CA PHE A 75 -12.10 -4.97 -10.22
C PHE A 75 -10.73 -5.09 -9.56
N TYR A 76 -9.82 -4.17 -9.85
CA TYR A 76 -8.53 -4.09 -9.16
C TYR A 76 -8.72 -3.86 -7.66
N SER A 77 -9.60 -2.92 -7.27
CA SER A 77 -9.93 -2.69 -5.87
C SER A 77 -10.65 -3.87 -5.20
N LEU A 78 -11.45 -4.64 -5.95
CA LEU A 78 -12.00 -5.92 -5.46
C LEU A 78 -10.90 -6.95 -5.19
N ALA A 79 -9.92 -7.07 -6.07
CA ALA A 79 -8.79 -7.99 -5.88
C ALA A 79 -7.99 -7.59 -4.64
N VAL A 80 -7.70 -6.30 -4.46
CA VAL A 80 -7.02 -5.79 -3.26
C VAL A 80 -7.85 -6.04 -2.00
N TRP A 81 -9.16 -5.80 -2.04
CA TRP A 81 -10.07 -6.13 -0.94
C TRP A 81 -10.02 -7.62 -0.56
N ALA A 82 -10.02 -8.51 -1.55
CA ALA A 82 -9.95 -9.94 -1.31
C ALA A 82 -8.60 -10.35 -0.71
N THR A 83 -7.48 -9.79 -1.21
CA THR A 83 -6.15 -10.04 -0.61
C THR A 83 -6.06 -9.54 0.83
N LEU A 84 -6.67 -8.40 1.15
CA LEU A 84 -6.77 -7.89 2.51
C LEU A 84 -7.59 -8.85 3.38
N LEU A 85 -8.76 -9.29 2.93
CA LEU A 85 -9.59 -10.23 3.68
C LEU A 85 -8.82 -11.54 3.99
N VAL A 86 -8.14 -12.11 3.00
CA VAL A 86 -7.34 -13.35 3.18
C VAL A 86 -6.20 -13.13 4.18
N THR A 87 -5.49 -12.01 4.08
CA THR A 87 -4.37 -11.72 4.99
C THR A 87 -4.83 -11.40 6.41
N LEU A 88 -6.01 -10.77 6.58
CA LEU A 88 -6.65 -10.57 7.88
C LEU A 88 -7.06 -11.91 8.52
N ILE A 89 -7.68 -12.83 7.77
CA ILE A 89 -8.12 -14.13 8.30
C ILE A 89 -6.93 -15.03 8.64
N THR A 90 -5.91 -15.07 7.78
CA THR A 90 -4.75 -15.96 7.97
C THR A 90 -3.71 -15.41 8.93
N THR A 91 -3.84 -14.16 9.40
CA THR A 91 -2.86 -13.47 10.26
C THR A 91 -1.43 -13.44 9.70
N THR A 92 -1.29 -13.59 8.38
CA THR A 92 0.02 -13.64 7.67
C THR A 92 0.57 -12.26 7.31
N ILE A 93 0.01 -11.21 7.91
CA ILE A 93 0.30 -9.79 7.61
C ILE A 93 1.81 -9.49 7.68
N HIS A 94 2.52 -10.11 8.63
CA HIS A 94 3.97 -9.88 8.82
C HIS A 94 4.83 -10.31 7.61
N LYS A 95 4.39 -11.29 6.81
CA LYS A 95 5.20 -11.83 5.70
C LYS A 95 4.97 -11.08 4.38
N PHE A 96 3.76 -10.55 4.17
CA PHE A 96 3.37 -9.88 2.93
C PHE A 96 3.22 -8.36 3.07
N ARG A 97 3.75 -7.77 4.16
CA ARG A 97 3.63 -6.35 4.50
C ARG A 97 3.99 -5.39 3.35
N PRO A 98 5.20 -5.42 2.76
CA PRO A 98 5.54 -4.46 1.70
C PRO A 98 4.65 -4.64 0.46
N GLY A 99 4.23 -5.87 0.19
CA GLY A 99 3.31 -6.18 -0.91
C GLY A 99 1.92 -5.58 -0.69
N LEU A 100 1.37 -5.69 0.52
CA LEU A 100 0.06 -5.13 0.87
C LEU A 100 0.06 -3.60 0.80
N VAL A 101 1.10 -2.96 1.33
CA VAL A 101 1.24 -1.50 1.26
C VAL A 101 1.34 -1.05 -0.19
N ALA A 102 2.16 -1.72 -1.02
CA ALA A 102 2.26 -1.39 -2.44
C ALA A 102 0.93 -1.53 -3.20
N LEU A 103 0.19 -2.63 -2.97
CA LEU A 103 -1.12 -2.85 -3.59
C LEU A 103 -2.14 -1.78 -3.18
N LEU A 104 -2.14 -1.39 -1.90
CA LEU A 104 -2.96 -0.28 -1.38
C LEU A 104 -2.56 1.06 -2.01
N SER A 105 -1.26 1.37 -2.12
CA SER A 105 -0.78 2.60 -2.74
C SER A 105 -1.22 2.72 -4.21
N ILE A 106 -1.11 1.62 -4.97
CA ILE A 106 -1.60 1.58 -6.36
C ILE A 106 -3.11 1.82 -6.40
N THR A 107 -3.88 1.18 -5.50
CA THR A 107 -5.33 1.39 -5.39
C THR A 107 -5.68 2.85 -5.14
N ILE A 108 -4.97 3.50 -4.22
CA ILE A 108 -5.17 4.93 -3.90
C ILE A 108 -4.95 5.78 -5.16
N MET A 109 -3.85 5.57 -5.89
CA MET A 109 -3.58 6.33 -7.12
C MET A 109 -4.66 6.13 -8.19
N LEU A 110 -5.09 4.89 -8.40
CA LEU A 110 -6.14 4.57 -9.39
C LEU A 110 -7.46 5.25 -9.04
N LEU A 111 -7.89 5.18 -7.77
CA LEU A 111 -9.15 5.77 -7.34
C LEU A 111 -9.10 7.30 -7.30
N MET A 112 -7.95 7.89 -6.99
CA MET A 112 -7.79 9.34 -7.02
C MET A 112 -7.88 9.89 -8.45
N GLY A 113 -7.24 9.22 -9.41
CA GLY A 113 -7.41 9.54 -10.84
C GLY A 113 -8.85 9.37 -11.33
N THR A 114 -9.53 8.33 -10.82
CA THR A 114 -10.94 8.07 -11.11
C THR A 114 -11.84 9.17 -10.56
N ALA A 115 -11.66 9.58 -9.30
CA ALA A 115 -12.42 10.66 -8.68
C ALA A 115 -12.23 12.00 -9.41
N ASN A 116 -10.99 12.35 -9.78
CA ASN A 116 -10.69 13.59 -10.51
C ASN A 116 -11.38 13.60 -11.89
N THR A 117 -11.33 12.47 -12.60
CA THR A 117 -11.96 12.32 -13.91
C THR A 117 -13.48 12.47 -13.82
N PHE A 118 -14.12 11.82 -12.85
CA PHE A 118 -15.57 11.89 -12.68
C PHE A 118 -16.04 13.24 -12.11
N LEU A 119 -15.23 13.93 -11.30
CA LEU A 119 -15.53 15.31 -10.88
C LEU A 119 -15.68 16.24 -12.09
N PHE A 120 -14.77 16.14 -13.06
CA PHE A 120 -14.86 16.90 -14.31
C PHE A 120 -16.19 16.63 -15.05
N PHE A 121 -16.64 15.38 -15.10
CA PHE A 121 -17.93 15.02 -15.72
C PHE A 121 -19.16 15.47 -14.94
N ASN A 122 -19.04 15.80 -13.65
CA ASN A 122 -20.15 16.39 -12.89
C ASN A 122 -20.33 17.88 -13.23
N ASP A 123 -19.28 18.56 -13.69
CA ASP A 123 -19.31 19.97 -14.08
C ASP A 123 -19.76 20.16 -15.53
N VAL A 124 -19.44 19.21 -16.41
CA VAL A 124 -19.98 19.19 -17.77
C VAL A 124 -21.43 18.71 -17.73
N GLN A 125 -22.37 19.61 -17.99
CA GLN A 125 -23.80 19.29 -18.04
C GLN A 125 -24.12 18.30 -19.16
N THR A 126 -24.15 17.02 -18.80
CA THR A 126 -24.83 15.98 -19.57
C THR A 126 -26.30 16.08 -19.22
N GLY A 127 -27.20 16.19 -20.21
CA GLY A 127 -28.63 16.42 -20.00
C GLY A 127 -29.38 15.28 -19.29
N ASN A 128 -28.66 14.25 -18.82
CA ASN A 128 -29.21 13.05 -18.18
C ASN A 128 -28.98 13.09 -16.66
N SER A 129 -30.07 13.22 -15.89
CA SER A 129 -30.05 13.31 -14.43
C SER A 129 -29.52 12.05 -13.75
N SER A 130 -29.79 10.87 -14.32
CA SER A 130 -29.32 9.58 -13.81
C SER A 130 -27.81 9.42 -13.94
N PHE A 131 -27.25 9.86 -15.07
CA PHE A 131 -25.80 9.87 -15.28
C PHE A 131 -25.10 10.75 -14.23
N LYS A 132 -25.61 11.97 -14.01
CA LYS A 132 -25.08 12.90 -13.00
C LYS A 132 -25.13 12.33 -11.57
N ALA A 133 -26.22 11.63 -11.22
CA ALA A 133 -26.33 10.95 -9.92
C ALA A 133 -25.30 9.81 -9.80
N GLY A 134 -25.12 9.03 -10.86
CA GLY A 134 -24.10 7.98 -10.96
C GLY A 134 -22.66 8.51 -10.82
N THR A 135 -22.37 9.66 -11.41
CA THR A 135 -21.07 10.33 -11.28
C THR A 135 -20.79 10.73 -9.83
N ARG A 136 -21.76 11.36 -9.17
CA ARG A 136 -21.62 11.80 -7.76
C ARG A 136 -21.44 10.63 -6.80
N THR A 137 -22.20 9.56 -7.00
CA THR A 137 -22.09 8.34 -6.18
C THR A 137 -20.75 7.66 -6.39
N THR A 138 -20.26 7.59 -7.63
CA THR A 138 -18.92 7.05 -7.95
C THR A 138 -17.81 7.86 -7.30
N VAL A 139 -17.87 9.19 -7.38
CA VAL A 139 -16.89 10.08 -6.73
C VAL A 139 -16.91 9.88 -5.22
N ALA A 140 -18.09 9.86 -4.60
CA ALA A 140 -18.23 9.62 -3.16
C ALA A 140 -17.65 8.26 -2.74
N GLY A 141 -17.97 7.19 -3.48
CA GLY A 141 -17.41 5.86 -3.27
C GLY A 141 -15.88 5.85 -3.38
N ALA A 142 -15.33 6.47 -4.43
CA ALA A 142 -13.89 6.57 -4.63
C ALA A 142 -13.18 7.29 -3.47
N ILE A 143 -13.74 8.41 -3.00
CA ILE A 143 -13.19 9.16 -1.85
C ILE A 143 -13.21 8.30 -0.58
N ILE A 144 -14.34 7.65 -0.27
CA ILE A 144 -14.45 6.80 0.92
C ILE A 144 -13.42 5.67 0.90
N VAL A 145 -13.27 4.99 -0.24
CA VAL A 145 -12.29 3.90 -0.38
C VAL A 145 -10.85 4.43 -0.27
N THR A 146 -10.52 5.59 -0.85
CA THR A 146 -9.17 6.17 -0.70
C THR A 146 -8.85 6.53 0.75
N MET A 147 -9.78 7.17 1.47
CA MET A 147 -9.58 7.52 2.88
C MET A 147 -9.44 6.28 3.76
N ALA A 148 -10.29 5.27 3.54
CA ALA A 148 -10.16 3.98 4.23
C ALA A 148 -8.80 3.31 3.94
N SER A 149 -8.33 3.39 2.68
CA SER A 149 -7.03 2.85 2.27
C SER A 149 -5.85 3.56 2.95
N PHE A 150 -5.89 4.89 3.08
CA PHE A 150 -4.86 5.64 3.81
C PHE A 150 -4.79 5.23 5.28
N VAL A 151 -5.94 5.11 5.94
CA VAL A 151 -5.99 4.66 7.34
C VAL A 151 -5.47 3.23 7.47
N LEU A 152 -5.81 2.33 6.53
CA LEU A 152 -5.27 0.96 6.50
C LEU A 152 -3.76 0.94 6.35
N VAL A 153 -3.18 1.72 5.43
CA VAL A 153 -1.73 1.82 5.26
C VAL A 153 -1.06 2.28 6.55
N PHE A 154 -1.63 3.29 7.22
CA PHE A 154 -1.10 3.80 8.48
C PHE A 154 -1.16 2.76 9.61
N LEU A 155 -2.29 2.08 9.79
CA LEU A 155 -2.45 1.05 10.83
C LEU A 155 -1.58 -0.18 10.59
N ILE A 156 -1.45 -0.62 9.33
CA ILE A 156 -0.52 -1.70 8.96
C ILE A 156 0.94 -1.28 9.18
N GLY A 157 1.24 0.01 8.98
CA GLY A 157 2.52 0.62 9.31
C GLY A 157 2.84 0.51 10.80
N LEU A 158 1.94 1.02 11.65
CA LEU A 158 2.11 1.05 13.11
C LEU A 158 2.20 -0.33 13.75
N HIS A 159 1.38 -1.30 13.29
CA HIS A 159 1.37 -2.65 13.87
C HIS A 159 2.76 -3.33 13.79
N ASP A 160 3.58 -2.95 12.81
CA ASP A 160 4.92 -3.53 12.68
C ASP A 160 5.91 -3.02 13.70
N GLU A 161 5.85 -1.74 14.06
CA GLU A 161 6.75 -1.17 15.06
C GLU A 161 6.54 -1.93 16.37
N ASP A 162 5.29 -2.09 16.82
CA ASP A 162 4.97 -2.80 18.07
C ASP A 162 5.47 -4.26 18.08
N ALA A 163 5.34 -4.98 16.97
CA ALA A 163 5.78 -6.38 16.87
C ALA A 163 7.31 -6.53 16.92
N THR A 164 8.05 -5.60 16.31
CA THR A 164 9.52 -5.62 16.33
C THR A 164 10.08 -5.26 17.70
N TRP A 165 9.47 -4.30 18.41
CA TRP A 165 9.86 -3.94 19.77
C TRP A 165 9.69 -5.09 20.76
N ASP A 166 8.60 -5.84 20.67
CA ASP A 166 8.33 -6.97 21.57
C ASP A 166 9.35 -8.10 21.45
N GLU A 167 9.75 -8.46 20.22
CA GLU A 167 10.77 -9.48 19.98
C GLU A 167 12.16 -9.04 20.47
N SER A 168 12.53 -7.77 20.25
CA SER A 168 13.81 -7.22 20.75
C SER A 168 13.89 -7.24 22.28
N HIS A 169 12.78 -6.93 22.97
CA HIS A 169 12.71 -6.98 24.43
C HIS A 169 12.69 -8.41 24.97
N LYS A 170 12.02 -9.36 24.30
CA LYS A 170 12.09 -10.78 24.66
C LYS A 170 13.53 -11.31 24.53
N ALA A 171 14.22 -10.99 23.43
CA ALA A 171 15.62 -11.37 23.24
C ALA A 171 16.52 -10.79 24.34
N SER A 172 16.36 -9.50 24.65
CA SER A 172 17.12 -8.84 25.73
C SER A 172 16.84 -9.45 27.11
N ARG A 173 15.58 -9.79 27.42
CA ARG A 173 15.22 -10.46 28.67
C ARG A 173 15.76 -11.90 28.74
N ALA A 174 15.81 -12.62 27.62
CA ALA A 174 16.39 -13.97 27.58
C ALA A 174 17.89 -13.96 27.88
N VAL A 175 18.62 -12.96 27.40
CA VAL A 175 20.04 -12.74 27.74
C VAL A 175 20.22 -12.48 29.24
N ILE A 176 19.37 -11.63 29.84
CA ILE A 176 19.46 -11.31 31.28
C ILE A 176 19.08 -12.51 32.16
N LYS A 177 18.12 -13.33 31.74
CA LYS A 177 17.62 -14.49 32.51
C LYS A 177 18.51 -15.73 32.39
N SER A 178 19.51 -15.70 31.53
CA SER A 178 20.62 -16.67 31.56
C SER A 178 21.71 -16.09 32.47
N PRO A 179 21.78 -16.44 33.76
CA PRO A 179 23.03 -16.30 34.48
C PRO A 179 23.96 -17.32 33.84
N ALA A 180 24.73 -16.88 32.86
CA ALA A 180 26.02 -17.50 32.63
C ALA A 180 26.75 -17.40 33.97
N SER A 181 26.76 -18.50 34.73
CA SER A 181 27.75 -18.70 35.77
C SER A 181 29.10 -18.64 35.06
N PRO A 182 29.96 -17.65 35.30
CA PRO A 182 31.35 -17.81 34.94
C PRO A 182 31.91 -18.77 35.98
N THR A 183 32.00 -20.05 35.63
CA THR A 183 32.90 -20.95 36.35
C THR A 183 34.30 -20.36 36.19
N PRO A 184 35.02 -20.03 37.28
CA PRO A 184 36.37 -19.51 37.17
C PRO A 184 37.29 -20.67 36.79
N SER A 185 37.46 -20.93 35.49
CA SER A 185 38.55 -21.77 35.02
C SER A 185 39.84 -20.96 35.11
N LYS A 186 40.58 -21.23 36.18
CA LYS A 186 42.00 -20.98 36.41
C LYS A 186 42.77 -20.51 35.19
N ALA A 187 43.41 -19.36 35.34
CA ALA A 187 44.43 -18.83 34.44
C ALA A 187 45.47 -19.90 34.07
N THR A 188 45.83 -19.97 32.78
CA THR A 188 47.17 -20.37 32.35
C THR A 188 47.61 -19.38 31.28
N SER A 189 48.33 -18.37 31.74
CA SER A 189 49.18 -17.51 30.95
C SER A 189 50.19 -18.36 30.17
N THR A 190 50.14 -18.33 28.84
CA THR A 190 51.32 -18.62 28.02
C THR A 190 51.51 -17.44 27.08
N SER A 191 52.30 -16.47 27.54
CA SER A 191 52.93 -15.47 26.70
C SER A 191 53.97 -16.18 25.84
N THR A 192 53.76 -16.27 24.53
CA THR A 192 54.85 -16.51 23.59
C THR A 192 55.07 -15.23 22.81
N PHE A 193 56.03 -14.47 23.34
CA PHE A 193 56.67 -13.32 22.73
C PHE A 193 57.57 -13.84 21.60
N GLU A 194 57.16 -13.66 20.34
CA GLU A 194 58.01 -13.94 19.19
C GLU A 194 58.49 -12.61 18.61
N ALA A 195 59.65 -12.17 19.10
CA ALA A 195 60.42 -11.07 18.55
C ALA A 195 61.78 -11.61 18.08
N ARG A 196 62.03 -11.55 16.76
CA ARG A 196 63.32 -11.52 16.01
C ARG A 196 63.02 -12.07 14.60
N GLY A 197 63.30 -11.42 13.48
CA GLY A 197 64.05 -10.20 13.22
C GLY A 197 63.87 -9.76 11.75
N LEU A 198 64.28 -8.52 11.51
CA LEU A 198 64.24 -7.79 10.23
C LEU A 198 65.41 -8.22 9.28
N PRO A 199 65.53 -7.69 8.05
CA PRO A 199 65.26 -8.32 6.74
C PRO A 199 66.54 -8.57 5.90
N PRO A 200 66.43 -8.79 4.57
CA PRO A 200 67.00 -7.76 3.71
C PRO A 200 66.18 -7.37 2.47
N THR A 201 66.31 -6.08 2.21
CA THR A 201 66.12 -5.24 1.03
C THR A 201 66.45 -5.87 -0.33
N THR A 202 65.66 -5.51 -1.35
CA THR A 202 66.00 -5.08 -2.75
C THR A 202 64.77 -5.38 -3.63
N ALA A 203 64.28 -4.58 -4.57
CA ALA A 203 64.49 -3.22 -5.05
C ALA A 203 63.26 -2.88 -5.93
N SER A 204 62.80 -1.63 -5.96
CA SER A 204 61.92 -1.11 -7.03
C SER A 204 62.76 -0.75 -8.27
N PRO A 205 62.20 -0.77 -9.50
CA PRO A 205 61.71 0.49 -10.05
C PRO A 205 60.47 0.44 -10.99
N SER A 206 59.73 1.56 -10.95
CA SER A 206 59.06 2.31 -12.03
C SER A 206 58.03 1.69 -13.01
N ALA A 207 56.83 2.27 -12.99
CA ALA A 207 56.08 2.93 -14.09
C ALA A 207 56.03 2.33 -15.52
N SER A 208 54.82 2.12 -16.05
CA SER A 208 54.23 2.71 -17.29
C SER A 208 52.91 1.98 -17.61
N ALA A 209 51.76 2.65 -17.75
CA ALA A 209 51.18 3.18 -19.00
C ALA A 209 51.01 2.15 -20.13
N GLY A 210 49.80 2.02 -20.68
CA GLY A 210 49.59 1.44 -22.02
C GLY A 210 48.34 0.57 -22.13
N GLY A 211 47.38 1.03 -22.92
CA GLY A 211 46.09 0.36 -23.12
C GLY A 211 46.11 -0.78 -24.12
N ARG A 212 44.93 -1.38 -24.28
CA ARG A 212 44.31 -1.83 -25.53
C ARG A 212 42.81 -2.00 -25.28
#